data_AF-A0A9P7CHC9-F1
#
_entry.id   AF-A0A9P7CHC9-F1
#
_cell.length_a   1.000
_cell.length_b   1.000
_cell.length_c   1.000
_cell.angle_alpha   90.00
_cell.angle_beta   90.00
_cell.angle_gamma   90.00
#
_symmetry.space_group_name_H-M   'P 1'
#
loop_
_entity.id
_entity.type
_entity.pdbx_description
1 polymer ?
#
loop_
_entity_poly.entity_id
_entity_poly.type
_entity_poly.pdbx_seq_one_letter_code
_entity_poly.pdbx_strand_id
1 'polypeptide(L)'
;MAPADIPFPNNTRSESLFGGARLSRRKRTILVLLLFMVFCMLWFNSGLNQVQNNLVSSPQEQQQQTKEYNNPVVEEVLDEEEEESLRFEEGTSVEKVDSAESVRPEISIESNRKEPEHYKYFIMIASRVGNANRRQLIRNTYFGLQDNLEPCMKRDKGIQYLFWLYGDMPTAKTAERRAYETEYMEWNDFVKVEESAYDQDALLRWAKEYFKKNNITFDYLIVQDAYSIIQLNYIQQTIDAEKNKLSETQSPTDLLWFSPQSKNVFVAGTSAFDKLWEYESDLVDFMPDTSLVLNLYEFNRALDIQRKVIDSPTESDRLAAYFKFPIFLGEQDRFVTWDNNVETVSDLTVSVANIYQEVDFILLAQRLQILPVPVCKVLDKSHIAVVTSSFIYPDSCMEAAAPPAADNKRAYALAHDYAFIARSTEFAQQALRVEKRRTVWGKIDAVQKVLPKYDWIFWLDMDAVIMNPQYTLQGILDRFRSEYPGGPREFENNIDLVIAKPTRDKMINAGVFFMRNTEWSQQFLREVQQYEKWYNLAPSFEQGAMWELLQLAKHRSHVLLLENDDHTFNTLPKRYTPGDFIVHFAPDKCPGPAVLGGLDAVKRIQNGEVVTKFEE
;
A
#
# COMPACT_ATOMS: atom_id res chain seq x y z
N MET A 1 61.59 -4.97 29.17
CA MET A 1 60.89 -5.30 30.44
C MET A 1 59.47 -5.64 30.08
N ALA A 2 59.05 -6.83 30.47
CA ALA A 2 57.86 -7.55 30.03
C ALA A 2 56.54 -6.92 30.52
N PRO A 3 55.42 -7.13 29.81
CA PRO A 3 54.08 -7.00 30.36
C PRO A 3 53.68 -8.27 31.13
N ALA A 4 52.87 -8.09 32.16
CA ALA A 4 52.47 -9.09 33.13
C ALA A 4 51.42 -10.08 32.59
N ASP A 5 51.71 -11.37 32.77
CA ASP A 5 50.78 -12.51 32.75
C ASP A 5 49.89 -12.54 34.02
N ILE A 6 48.82 -13.36 33.98
CA ILE A 6 48.06 -14.08 35.07
C ILE A 6 46.54 -14.14 34.70
N PRO A 7 45.77 -15.24 34.96
CA PRO A 7 45.62 -16.37 34.04
C PRO A 7 44.13 -16.71 33.71
N PHE A 8 43.90 -17.57 32.73
CA PHE A 8 42.57 -18.17 32.48
C PHE A 8 42.34 -19.42 33.34
N PRO A 9 41.16 -19.60 33.96
CA PRO A 9 40.72 -20.90 34.46
C PRO A 9 39.95 -21.67 33.38
N ASN A 10 40.38 -22.91 33.15
CA ASN A 10 39.69 -23.95 32.40
C ASN A 10 38.62 -24.64 33.26
N ASN A 11 37.66 -25.28 32.55
CA ASN A 11 36.62 -26.23 33.00
C ASN A 11 35.31 -25.58 33.50
N THR A 12 34.09 -25.96 33.10
CA THR A 12 33.57 -27.18 32.45
C THR A 12 32.08 -26.99 32.11
N ARG A 13 31.54 -27.87 31.24
CA ARG A 13 30.12 -28.23 31.00
C ARG A 13 29.27 -27.35 30.08
N SER A 14 29.21 -27.77 28.81
CA SER A 14 28.01 -27.64 27.97
C SER A 14 27.29 -28.99 27.95
N GLU A 15 26.06 -29.03 28.48
CA GLU A 15 25.16 -30.17 28.33
C GLU A 15 24.50 -30.14 26.95
N SER A 16 24.69 -31.21 26.19
CA SER A 16 24.07 -31.45 24.90
C SER A 16 22.64 -31.98 25.10
N LEU A 17 21.66 -31.20 24.64
CA LEU A 17 20.21 -31.44 24.76
C LEU A 17 19.64 -32.47 23.76
N PHE A 18 20.47 -33.33 23.17
CA PHE A 18 20.02 -34.46 22.35
C PHE A 18 20.64 -35.77 22.83
N GLY A 19 19.81 -36.57 23.50
CA GLY A 19 20.15 -37.92 23.95
C GLY A 19 20.52 -38.83 22.78
N GLY A 20 21.79 -39.22 22.71
CA GLY A 20 22.32 -40.11 21.69
C GLY A 20 21.94 -41.56 21.93
N ALA A 21 20.83 -42.01 21.34
CA ALA A 21 20.66 -43.43 21.04
C ALA A 21 21.62 -43.80 19.89
N ARG A 22 22.71 -44.50 20.20
CA ARG A 22 23.66 -45.04 19.20
C ARG A 22 22.98 -46.10 18.34
N LEU A 23 22.34 -45.68 17.26
CA LEU A 23 21.89 -46.56 16.18
C LEU A 23 23.13 -47.17 15.50
N SER A 24 23.20 -48.49 15.47
CA SER A 24 24.33 -49.23 14.87
C SER A 24 24.50 -48.86 13.39
N ARG A 25 25.73 -48.95 12.89
CA ARG A 25 26.10 -48.58 11.51
C ARG A 25 25.17 -49.21 10.46
N ARG A 26 24.70 -50.44 10.70
CA ARG A 26 23.72 -51.15 9.86
C ARG A 26 22.33 -50.48 9.83
N LYS A 27 21.86 -49.96 10.97
CA LYS A 27 20.57 -49.25 11.06
C LYS A 27 20.62 -47.88 10.39
N ARG A 28 21.77 -47.19 10.40
CA ARG A 28 21.95 -45.95 9.61
C ARG A 28 21.88 -46.19 8.11
N THR A 29 22.50 -47.26 7.60
CA THR A 29 22.43 -47.58 6.17
C THR A 29 21.01 -47.95 5.74
N ILE A 30 20.26 -48.68 6.56
CA ILE A 30 18.86 -49.03 6.28
C ILE A 30 17.98 -47.77 6.30
N LEU A 31 18.15 -46.87 7.28
CA LEU A 31 17.39 -45.62 7.35
C LEU A 31 17.65 -44.72 6.13
N VAL A 32 18.90 -44.62 5.69
CA VAL A 32 19.27 -43.83 4.49
C VAL A 32 18.70 -44.47 3.22
N LEU A 33 18.72 -45.81 3.09
CA LEU A 33 18.11 -46.50 1.97
C LEU A 33 16.58 -46.37 1.95
N LEU A 34 15.92 -46.37 3.12
CA LEU A 34 14.49 -46.13 3.25
C LEU A 34 14.12 -44.70 2.85
N LEU A 35 14.89 -43.70 3.30
CA LEU A 35 14.70 -42.31 2.89
C LEU A 35 14.92 -42.12 1.39
N PHE A 36 15.90 -42.81 0.80
CA PHE A 36 16.14 -42.80 -0.64
C PHE A 36 15.00 -43.47 -1.41
N MET A 37 14.45 -44.58 -0.93
CA MET A 37 13.27 -45.23 -1.52
C MET A 37 12.03 -44.35 -1.47
N VAL A 38 11.77 -43.68 -0.34
CA VAL A 38 10.65 -42.74 -0.19
C VAL A 38 10.81 -41.55 -1.14
N PHE A 39 12.03 -41.01 -1.26
CA PHE A 39 12.33 -39.96 -2.21
C PHE A 39 12.11 -40.40 -3.66
N CYS A 40 12.57 -41.60 -4.04
CA CYS A 40 12.32 -42.15 -5.37
C CYS A 40 10.82 -42.39 -5.63
N MET A 41 10.06 -42.93 -4.67
CA MET A 41 8.61 -43.11 -4.82
C MET A 41 7.88 -41.78 -5.01
N LEU A 42 8.24 -40.74 -4.26
CA LEU A 42 7.65 -39.40 -4.41
C LEU A 42 8.04 -38.76 -5.75
N TRP A 43 9.29 -38.94 -6.18
CA TRP A 43 9.77 -38.44 -7.47
C TRP A 43 9.05 -39.10 -8.65
N PHE A 44 8.92 -40.44 -8.64
CA PHE A 44 8.21 -41.20 -9.68
C PHE A 44 6.69 -40.95 -9.66
N ASN A 45 6.07 -40.74 -8.49
CA ASN A 45 4.65 -40.35 -8.43
C ASN A 45 4.40 -38.94 -8.97
N SER A 46 5.36 -38.02 -8.87
CA SER A 46 5.21 -36.69 -9.47
C SER A 46 5.29 -36.71 -11.00
N GLY A 47 6.04 -37.65 -11.58
CA GLY A 47 6.19 -37.81 -13.03
C GLY A 47 5.00 -38.49 -13.72
N LEU A 48 4.23 -39.33 -13.01
CA LEU A 48 3.08 -40.05 -13.58
C LEU A 48 1.84 -39.14 -13.80
N ASN A 49 1.68 -38.09 -12.99
CA ASN A 49 0.57 -37.13 -13.17
C ASN A 49 0.75 -36.21 -14.40
N GLN A 50 1.95 -36.08 -14.96
CA GLN A 50 2.20 -35.28 -16.16
C GLN A 50 1.98 -36.03 -17.48
N VAL A 51 2.03 -37.37 -17.46
CA VAL A 51 1.87 -38.19 -18.68
C VAL A 51 0.41 -38.56 -18.96
N GLN A 52 -0.44 -38.51 -17.93
CA GLN A 52 -1.85 -38.93 -18.06
C GLN A 52 -2.80 -37.84 -18.58
N ASN A 53 -2.35 -36.58 -18.66
CA ASN A 53 -3.17 -35.45 -19.17
C ASN A 53 -3.01 -35.17 -20.67
N ASN A 54 -2.13 -35.88 -21.39
CA ASN A 54 -1.87 -35.64 -22.82
C ASN A 54 -2.32 -36.77 -23.76
N LEU A 55 -3.14 -37.71 -23.28
CA LEU A 55 -3.74 -38.74 -24.12
C LEU A 55 -5.25 -38.83 -23.83
N VAL A 56 -6.03 -38.29 -24.76
CA VAL A 56 -7.32 -38.77 -25.27
C VAL A 56 -8.26 -37.59 -25.52
N SER A 57 -8.34 -37.21 -26.79
CA SER A 57 -9.42 -36.43 -27.37
C SER A 57 -10.25 -37.33 -28.30
N SER A 58 -11.58 -37.29 -28.10
CA SER A 58 -12.67 -37.57 -29.06
C SER A 58 -13.23 -39.02 -29.15
N PRO A 59 -14.47 -39.22 -29.67
CA PRO A 59 -15.68 -39.36 -28.84
C PRO A 59 -16.58 -40.57 -29.21
N GLN A 60 -17.41 -41.10 -28.30
CA GLN A 60 -18.71 -41.73 -28.65
C GLN A 60 -19.57 -42.18 -27.44
N GLU A 61 -20.84 -41.75 -27.52
CA GLU A 61 -22.12 -42.44 -27.25
C GLU A 61 -22.31 -43.63 -26.27
N GLN A 62 -23.46 -43.51 -25.56
CA GLN A 62 -24.45 -44.52 -25.14
C GLN A 62 -24.42 -45.16 -23.71
N GLN A 63 -25.40 -44.69 -22.92
CA GLN A 63 -26.50 -45.41 -22.26
C GLN A 63 -26.28 -46.38 -21.06
N GLN A 64 -27.14 -46.13 -20.05
CA GLN A 64 -27.76 -47.05 -19.05
C GLN A 64 -26.82 -47.58 -17.94
N GLN A 65 -27.18 -47.74 -16.66
CA GLN A 65 -28.49 -47.89 -16.00
C GLN A 65 -28.34 -47.80 -14.45
N THR A 66 -29.28 -47.11 -13.78
CA THR A 66 -29.98 -47.44 -12.48
C THR A 66 -29.26 -47.72 -11.15
N LYS A 67 -29.67 -46.97 -10.09
CA LYS A 67 -30.39 -47.37 -8.84
C LYS A 67 -30.18 -46.26 -7.78
N GLU A 68 -31.17 -45.44 -7.39
CA GLU A 68 -32.37 -45.70 -6.55
C GLU A 68 -32.04 -46.06 -5.09
N TYR A 69 -32.27 -45.13 -4.13
CA TYR A 69 -33.07 -45.33 -2.89
C TYR A 69 -33.19 -44.06 -2.01
N ASN A 70 -34.42 -43.55 -1.94
CA ASN A 70 -35.24 -42.96 -0.86
C ASN A 70 -34.68 -42.26 0.41
N ASN A 71 -35.23 -41.04 0.60
CA ASN A 71 -35.68 -40.28 1.79
C ASN A 71 -36.23 -41.08 3.00
N PRO A 72 -36.31 -40.51 4.23
CA PRO A 72 -37.35 -39.52 4.66
C PRO A 72 -36.80 -38.38 5.59
N VAL A 73 -37.23 -37.12 5.50
CA VAL A 73 -38.47 -36.44 5.99
C VAL A 73 -38.89 -36.80 7.42
N VAL A 74 -38.81 -35.81 8.33
CA VAL A 74 -39.73 -35.61 9.47
C VAL A 74 -39.85 -34.09 9.73
N GLU A 75 -41.08 -33.57 9.59
CA GLU A 75 -41.65 -32.29 10.09
C GLU A 75 -41.61 -32.26 11.64
N GLU A 76 -41.78 -31.19 12.42
CA GLU A 76 -42.81 -30.15 12.52
C GLU A 76 -42.38 -29.36 13.80
N VAL A 77 -42.67 -28.08 14.03
CA VAL A 77 -43.90 -27.57 14.64
C VAL A 77 -43.82 -26.03 14.67
N LEU A 78 -44.96 -25.42 14.40
CA LEU A 78 -45.35 -24.01 14.39
C LEU A 78 -45.41 -23.37 15.79
N ASP A 79 -45.33 -22.04 15.83
CA ASP A 79 -46.23 -21.23 16.68
C ASP A 79 -46.47 -19.87 15.96
N GLU A 80 -47.75 -19.59 15.68
CA GLU A 80 -48.34 -18.32 15.23
C GLU A 80 -48.66 -17.44 16.46
N GLU A 81 -48.52 -16.11 16.43
CA GLU A 81 -49.57 -15.05 16.33
C GLU A 81 -48.94 -13.85 17.10
N GLU A 82 -49.09 -12.56 16.82
CA GLU A 82 -50.27 -11.75 16.48
C GLU A 82 -49.87 -10.54 15.60
N GLU A 83 -50.70 -10.24 14.59
CA GLU A 83 -50.82 -8.93 13.97
C GLU A 83 -51.74 -8.05 14.83
N GLU A 84 -51.34 -6.81 15.12
CA GLU A 84 -52.28 -5.78 15.57
C GLU A 84 -52.26 -4.59 14.61
N SER A 85 -53.34 -4.49 13.84
CA SER A 85 -53.67 -3.37 12.96
C SER A 85 -54.39 -2.27 13.74
N LEU A 86 -53.96 -1.02 13.60
CA LEU A 86 -54.79 0.15 13.92
C LEU A 86 -54.73 1.19 12.80
N ARG A 87 -55.90 1.45 12.20
CA ARG A 87 -56.23 2.55 11.29
C ARG A 87 -56.98 3.65 12.06
N PHE A 88 -57.06 4.82 11.41
CA PHE A 88 -57.75 6.09 11.73
C PHE A 88 -56.86 7.10 12.48
N GLU A 89 -56.72 8.36 12.06
CA GLU A 89 -57.71 9.27 11.45
C GLU A 89 -57.05 10.40 10.61
N GLU A 90 -57.79 10.89 9.61
CA GLU A 90 -57.52 12.10 8.83
C GLU A 90 -57.90 13.39 9.60
N GLY A 91 -57.22 14.50 9.25
CA GLY A 91 -57.56 15.88 9.61
C GLY A 91 -56.46 16.51 10.47
N THR A 92 -55.82 17.63 10.13
CA THR A 92 -56.37 18.86 9.57
C THR A 92 -55.21 19.74 9.07
N SER A 93 -55.51 20.55 8.06
CA SER A 93 -54.72 21.64 7.46
C SER A 93 -54.20 22.71 8.44
N VAL A 94 -53.33 23.60 7.90
CA VAL A 94 -52.83 24.92 8.39
C VAL A 94 -51.31 24.84 8.67
N GLU A 95 -50.38 25.63 8.12
CA GLU A 95 -50.39 26.90 7.39
C GLU A 95 -49.08 27.03 6.59
N LYS A 96 -49.13 27.72 5.45
CA LYS A 96 -47.96 28.20 4.69
C LYS A 96 -47.29 29.33 5.49
N VAL A 97 -45.96 29.29 5.62
CA VAL A 97 -45.15 30.50 5.82
C VAL A 97 -44.02 30.51 4.79
N ASP A 98 -43.90 31.68 4.17
CA ASP A 98 -43.11 31.99 3.00
C ASP A 98 -41.59 31.93 3.22
N SER A 99 -40.97 31.56 2.10
CA SER A 99 -39.61 31.82 1.62
C SER A 99 -38.70 32.77 2.40
N ALA A 100 -37.51 32.27 2.73
CA ALA A 100 -36.29 33.06 2.71
C ALA A 100 -35.30 32.42 1.71
N GLU A 101 -34.97 33.18 0.65
CA GLU A 101 -34.02 32.80 -0.39
C GLU A 101 -32.64 32.49 0.21
N SER A 102 -32.25 31.22 0.15
CA SER A 102 -30.86 30.79 0.33
C SER A 102 -30.15 31.00 -1.01
N VAL A 103 -29.37 32.08 -1.09
CA VAL A 103 -28.40 32.29 -2.17
C VAL A 103 -27.34 31.20 -2.05
N ARG A 104 -27.48 30.12 -2.83
CA ARG A 104 -26.43 29.12 -3.03
C ARG A 104 -25.36 29.72 -3.93
N PRO A 105 -24.08 29.75 -3.53
CA PRO A 105 -23.00 30.01 -4.48
C PRO A 105 -22.93 28.81 -5.43
N GLU A 106 -23.27 29.01 -6.70
CA GLU A 106 -22.91 28.10 -7.78
C GLU A 106 -21.39 28.10 -7.92
N ILE A 107 -20.74 27.13 -7.28
CA ILE A 107 -19.39 26.72 -7.68
C ILE A 107 -19.60 25.60 -8.69
N SER A 108 -19.36 25.92 -9.96
CA SER A 108 -19.26 24.94 -11.04
C SER A 108 -18.11 23.99 -10.70
N ILE A 109 -18.44 22.77 -10.32
CA ILE A 109 -17.47 21.68 -10.22
C ILE A 109 -17.09 21.33 -11.67
N GLU A 110 -16.07 22.01 -12.18
CA GLU A 110 -15.38 21.57 -13.38
C GLU A 110 -14.94 20.12 -13.15
N SER A 111 -15.37 19.24 -14.07
CA SER A 111 -14.95 17.85 -14.08
C SER A 111 -13.43 17.78 -13.94
N ASN A 112 -12.94 17.10 -12.90
CA ASN A 112 -11.53 16.82 -12.63
C ASN A 112 -10.80 16.29 -13.89
N ARG A 113 -10.35 17.17 -14.77
CA ARG A 113 -9.29 16.85 -15.72
C ARG A 113 -8.01 16.86 -14.90
N LYS A 114 -7.53 15.67 -14.54
CA LYS A 114 -6.20 15.53 -13.94
C LYS A 114 -5.20 16.27 -14.83
N GLU A 115 -4.50 17.24 -14.25
CA GLU A 115 -3.44 17.95 -14.97
C GLU A 115 -2.40 16.94 -15.46
N PRO A 116 -1.79 17.17 -16.63
CA PRO A 116 -0.72 16.30 -17.12
C PRO A 116 0.43 16.25 -16.11
N GLU A 117 0.82 15.04 -15.71
CA GLU A 117 1.97 14.84 -14.84
C GLU A 117 3.17 14.41 -15.68
N HIS A 118 4.33 15.05 -15.47
CA HIS A 118 5.56 14.73 -16.19
C HIS A 118 6.68 14.34 -15.20
N TYR A 119 7.36 13.23 -15.48
CA TYR A 119 8.44 12.70 -14.65
C TYR A 119 9.72 12.47 -15.46
N LYS A 120 10.86 12.95 -14.97
CA LYS A 120 12.16 12.62 -15.58
C LYS A 120 12.40 11.10 -15.58
N TYR A 121 12.09 10.43 -14.47
CA TYR A 121 12.19 8.99 -14.33
C TYR A 121 10.89 8.38 -13.81
N PHE A 122 10.34 7.42 -14.53
CA PHE A 122 9.26 6.57 -14.05
C PHE A 122 9.80 5.15 -13.82
N ILE A 123 9.71 4.66 -12.59
CA ILE A 123 10.28 3.38 -12.17
C ILE A 123 9.15 2.38 -11.92
N MET A 124 9.09 1.32 -12.72
CA MET A 124 8.16 0.22 -12.51
C MET A 124 8.88 -0.98 -11.90
N ILE A 125 8.32 -1.50 -10.81
CA ILE A 125 8.94 -2.56 -10.03
C ILE A 125 7.96 -3.75 -9.96
N ALA A 126 8.23 -4.80 -10.72
CA ALA A 126 7.39 -5.99 -10.70
C ALA A 126 7.60 -6.79 -9.40
N SER A 127 6.53 -7.12 -8.70
CA SER A 127 6.61 -7.84 -7.42
C SER A 127 5.44 -8.82 -7.27
N ARG A 128 5.67 -9.97 -6.62
CA ARG A 128 4.57 -10.86 -6.27
C ARG A 128 3.70 -10.24 -5.19
N VAL A 129 2.39 -10.45 -5.25
CA VAL A 129 1.43 -9.93 -4.24
C VAL A 129 1.88 -10.25 -2.80
N GLY A 130 2.32 -11.48 -2.51
CA GLY A 130 2.78 -11.91 -1.18
C GLY A 130 4.11 -11.34 -0.68
N ASN A 131 4.85 -10.57 -1.49
CA ASN A 131 6.22 -10.12 -1.16
C ASN A 131 6.28 -8.72 -0.50
N ALA A 132 5.42 -8.44 0.48
CA ALA A 132 5.36 -7.14 1.16
C ALA A 132 6.70 -6.71 1.79
N ASN A 133 7.39 -7.64 2.48
CA ASN A 133 8.70 -7.36 3.10
C ASN A 133 9.76 -6.93 2.07
N ARG A 134 9.78 -7.58 0.90
CA ARG A 134 10.69 -7.22 -0.19
C ARG A 134 10.39 -5.83 -0.73
N ARG A 135 9.11 -5.47 -0.88
CA ARG A 135 8.72 -4.11 -1.27
C ARG A 135 9.16 -3.08 -0.22
N GLN A 136 9.00 -3.39 1.06
CA GLN A 136 9.47 -2.51 2.14
C GLN A 136 10.99 -2.32 2.11
N LEU A 137 11.74 -3.39 1.84
CA LEU A 137 13.19 -3.30 1.66
C LEU A 137 13.56 -2.39 0.49
N ILE A 138 12.89 -2.54 -0.66
CA ILE A 138 13.08 -1.68 -1.85
C ILE A 138 12.73 -0.22 -1.53
N ARG A 139 11.60 0.04 -0.87
CA ARG A 139 11.18 1.39 -0.43
C ARG A 139 12.26 2.08 0.40
N ASN A 140 12.82 1.37 1.38
CA ASN A 140 13.90 1.88 2.21
C ASN A 140 15.20 2.10 1.41
N THR A 141 15.65 1.09 0.67
CA THR A 141 16.93 1.11 -0.05
C THR A 141 16.96 2.19 -1.14
N TYR A 142 15.92 2.28 -1.96
CA TYR A 142 15.91 3.20 -3.10
C TYR A 142 15.38 4.58 -2.80
N PHE A 143 14.40 4.70 -1.89
CA PHE A 143 13.65 5.93 -1.72
C PHE A 143 13.76 6.49 -0.31
N GLY A 144 14.43 5.78 0.61
CA GLY A 144 14.61 6.20 2.01
C GLY A 144 13.31 6.10 2.81
N LEU A 145 12.32 5.36 2.29
CA LEU A 145 10.98 5.25 2.86
C LEU A 145 10.95 4.10 3.88
N GLN A 146 11.41 4.39 5.09
CA GLN A 146 11.46 3.42 6.20
C GLN A 146 10.10 3.16 6.83
N ASP A 147 9.28 4.20 6.90
CA ASP A 147 7.92 4.18 7.40
C ASP A 147 7.08 5.24 6.67
N ASN A 148 5.80 5.33 7.01
CA ASN A 148 4.87 6.31 6.48
C ASN A 148 4.53 7.42 7.48
N LEU A 149 5.42 7.73 8.44
CA LEU A 149 5.19 8.81 9.42
C LEU A 149 5.25 10.18 8.76
N GLU A 150 6.04 10.34 7.70
CA GLU A 150 6.18 11.54 6.88
C GLU A 150 5.95 11.15 5.41
N PRO A 151 4.70 10.81 5.04
CA PRO A 151 4.37 10.24 3.75
C PRO A 151 4.58 11.27 2.65
N CYS A 152 4.97 10.79 1.47
CA CYS A 152 4.99 11.64 0.31
C CYS A 152 3.58 11.82 -0.27
N MET A 153 3.05 13.03 -0.14
CA MET A 153 1.74 13.38 -0.71
C MET A 153 1.83 13.76 -2.20
N LYS A 154 2.93 14.40 -2.63
CA LYS A 154 3.17 14.79 -4.03
C LYS A 154 4.60 14.46 -4.45
N ARG A 155 4.74 13.66 -5.53
CA ARG A 155 6.04 13.22 -6.06
C ARG A 155 6.66 14.28 -6.98
N ASP A 156 7.19 15.34 -6.39
CA ASP A 156 7.57 16.57 -7.09
C ASP A 156 9.09 16.74 -7.34
N LYS A 157 9.87 15.66 -7.23
CA LYS A 157 11.29 15.62 -7.58
C LYS A 157 11.58 15.04 -8.98
N GLY A 158 10.55 14.92 -9.81
CA GLY A 158 10.68 14.37 -11.16
C GLY A 158 10.97 12.87 -11.20
N ILE A 159 10.78 12.17 -10.10
CA ILE A 159 10.94 10.71 -10.00
C ILE A 159 9.66 10.13 -9.42
N GLN A 160 9.13 9.14 -10.11
CA GLN A 160 7.92 8.41 -9.73
C GLN A 160 8.25 6.92 -9.74
N TYR A 161 7.72 6.17 -8.77
CA TYR A 161 7.82 4.72 -8.77
C TYR A 161 6.45 4.07 -8.53
N LEU A 162 6.27 2.86 -9.05
CA LEU A 162 5.06 2.08 -8.88
C LEU A 162 5.41 0.59 -8.81
N PHE A 163 4.88 -0.11 -7.81
CA PHE A 163 4.96 -1.57 -7.80
C PHE A 163 3.82 -2.16 -8.65
N TRP A 164 4.20 -2.98 -9.62
CA TRP A 164 3.28 -3.73 -10.47
C TRP A 164 3.16 -5.15 -9.90
N LEU A 165 1.99 -5.46 -9.31
CA LEU A 165 1.81 -6.70 -8.55
C LEU A 165 1.15 -7.80 -9.39
N TYR A 166 1.85 -8.92 -9.49
CA TYR A 166 1.38 -10.14 -10.15
C TYR A 166 1.23 -11.30 -9.14
N GLY A 167 0.54 -12.35 -9.57
CA GLY A 167 0.16 -13.50 -8.76
C GLY A 167 -1.24 -13.36 -8.17
N ASP A 168 -1.69 -14.44 -7.54
CA ASP A 168 -3.04 -14.52 -7.01
C ASP A 168 -3.25 -13.57 -5.83
N MET A 169 -4.47 -13.05 -5.74
CA MET A 169 -4.90 -12.33 -4.55
C MET A 169 -4.93 -13.29 -3.36
N PRO A 170 -4.45 -12.87 -2.17
CA PRO A 170 -4.66 -13.62 -0.95
C PRO A 170 -6.16 -13.86 -0.72
N THR A 171 -6.49 -15.06 -0.26
CA THR A 171 -7.85 -15.47 0.06
C THR A 171 -8.47 -14.53 1.08
N ALA A 172 -9.74 -14.14 0.88
CA ALA A 172 -10.46 -13.29 1.81
C ALA A 172 -10.46 -13.87 3.24
N LYS A 173 -10.48 -12.98 4.25
CA LYS A 173 -10.49 -13.30 5.68
C LYS A 173 -9.24 -14.02 6.21
N THR A 174 -8.13 -14.05 5.46
CA THR A 174 -6.86 -14.60 5.95
C THR A 174 -5.90 -13.51 6.44
N ALA A 175 -4.86 -13.92 7.17
CA ALA A 175 -3.84 -12.97 7.64
C ALA A 175 -3.09 -12.31 6.49
N GLU A 176 -2.86 -13.04 5.41
CA GLU A 176 -2.21 -12.58 4.19
C GLU A 176 -3.06 -11.53 3.48
N ARG A 177 -4.39 -11.71 3.42
CA ARG A 177 -5.28 -10.69 2.86
C ARG A 177 -5.27 -9.42 3.68
N ARG A 178 -5.36 -9.54 5.01
CA ARG A 178 -5.28 -8.37 5.89
C ARG A 178 -3.95 -7.65 5.77
N ALA A 179 -2.83 -8.36 5.65
CA ALA A 179 -1.52 -7.76 5.44
C ALA A 179 -1.43 -7.00 4.11
N TYR A 180 -1.99 -7.57 3.03
CA TYR A 180 -2.07 -6.91 1.73
C TYR A 180 -2.86 -5.59 1.79
N GLU A 181 -4.06 -5.62 2.38
CA GLU A 181 -4.90 -4.43 2.51
C GLU A 181 -4.28 -3.38 3.44
N THR A 182 -3.60 -3.84 4.50
CA THR A 182 -2.83 -2.97 5.40
C THR A 182 -1.74 -2.23 4.63
N GLU A 183 -0.94 -2.95 3.82
CA GLU A 183 0.10 -2.33 3.00
C GLU A 183 -0.48 -1.33 2.00
N TYR A 184 -1.62 -1.66 1.38
CA TYR A 184 -2.32 -0.76 0.46
C TYR A 184 -2.69 0.55 1.14
N MET A 185 -3.28 0.46 2.34
CA MET A 185 -3.70 1.62 3.11
C MET A 185 -2.52 2.49 3.54
N GLU A 186 -1.39 1.87 3.92
CA GLU A 186 -0.21 2.55 4.40
C GLU A 186 0.62 3.24 3.30
N TRP A 187 0.70 2.65 2.11
CA TRP A 187 1.63 3.09 1.06
C TRP A 187 0.95 3.55 -0.23
N ASN A 188 -0.12 2.86 -0.67
CA ASN A 188 -0.83 3.13 -1.93
C ASN A 188 0.09 3.41 -3.13
N ASP A 189 1.19 2.69 -3.22
CA ASP A 189 2.24 2.84 -4.23
C ASP A 189 2.36 1.59 -5.11
N PHE A 190 1.30 0.79 -5.15
CA PHE A 190 1.23 -0.44 -5.92
C PHE A 190 -0.13 -0.62 -6.57
N VAL A 191 -0.14 -1.44 -7.62
CA VAL A 191 -1.34 -1.85 -8.34
C VAL A 191 -1.31 -3.35 -8.57
N LYS A 192 -2.41 -4.03 -8.31
CA LYS A 192 -2.56 -5.44 -8.68
C LYS A 192 -3.09 -5.57 -10.09
N VAL A 193 -2.48 -6.46 -10.87
CA VAL A 193 -2.89 -6.80 -12.24
C VAL A 193 -3.35 -8.25 -12.35
N GLU A 194 -3.94 -8.62 -13.48
CA GLU A 194 -4.49 -9.97 -13.73
C GLU A 194 -3.45 -10.94 -14.30
N GLU A 195 -2.18 -10.76 -13.95
CA GLU A 195 -1.09 -11.65 -14.36
C GLU A 195 -0.75 -12.63 -13.23
N SER A 196 -0.63 -13.91 -13.56
CA SER A 196 -0.29 -14.97 -12.57
C SER A 196 1.22 -15.07 -12.31
N ALA A 197 2.04 -14.66 -13.28
CA ALA A 197 3.49 -14.66 -13.23
C ALA A 197 4.04 -13.34 -13.76
N TYR A 198 5.35 -13.12 -13.61
CA TYR A 198 5.99 -11.97 -14.22
C TYR A 198 6.04 -12.17 -15.74
N ASP A 199 5.52 -11.19 -16.47
CA ASP A 199 5.58 -11.10 -17.92
C ASP A 199 5.95 -9.65 -18.28
N GLN A 200 7.07 -9.49 -18.98
CA GLN A 200 7.59 -8.18 -19.37
C GLN A 200 6.68 -7.47 -20.37
N ASP A 201 6.11 -8.20 -21.32
CA ASP A 201 5.29 -7.63 -22.38
C ASP A 201 3.92 -7.22 -21.83
N ALA A 202 3.36 -8.04 -20.94
CA ALA A 202 2.14 -7.68 -20.20
C ALA A 202 2.35 -6.42 -19.36
N LEU A 203 3.48 -6.32 -18.63
CA LEU A 203 3.84 -5.12 -17.87
C LEU A 203 3.93 -3.90 -18.79
N LEU A 204 4.59 -4.02 -19.94
CA LEU A 204 4.77 -2.90 -20.86
C LEU A 204 3.46 -2.44 -21.50
N ARG A 205 2.59 -3.38 -21.91
CA ARG A 205 1.25 -3.06 -22.44
C ARG A 205 0.42 -2.35 -21.38
N TRP A 206 0.43 -2.89 -20.15
CA TRP A 206 -0.24 -2.28 -19.02
C TRP A 206 0.30 -0.86 -18.74
N ALA A 207 1.62 -0.66 -18.79
CA ALA A 207 2.25 0.63 -18.57
C ALA A 207 1.78 1.67 -19.59
N LYS A 208 1.78 1.32 -20.89
CA LYS A 208 1.29 2.17 -21.97
C LYS A 208 -0.14 2.64 -21.72
N GLU A 209 -1.02 1.72 -21.36
CA GLU A 209 -2.42 2.02 -21.06
C GLU A 209 -2.57 2.89 -19.80
N TYR A 210 -1.80 2.57 -18.76
CA TYR A 210 -1.78 3.31 -17.50
C TYR A 210 -1.35 4.77 -17.71
N PHE A 211 -0.27 5.00 -18.46
CA PHE A 211 0.22 6.35 -18.75
C PHE A 211 -0.80 7.16 -19.55
N LYS A 212 -1.39 6.55 -20.58
CA LYS A 212 -2.45 7.18 -21.39
C LYS A 212 -3.68 7.53 -20.54
N LYS A 213 -4.17 6.58 -19.72
CA LYS A 213 -5.37 6.75 -18.88
C LYS A 213 -5.18 7.84 -17.83
N ASN A 214 -3.99 7.96 -17.28
CA ASN A 214 -3.69 8.90 -16.20
C ASN A 214 -3.02 10.20 -16.68
N ASN A 215 -2.87 10.40 -18.00
CA ASN A 215 -2.21 11.56 -18.59
C ASN A 215 -0.79 11.79 -18.04
N ILE A 216 -0.04 10.70 -17.88
CA ILE A 216 1.33 10.69 -17.39
C ILE A 216 2.29 10.67 -18.57
N THR A 217 3.32 11.51 -18.50
CA THR A 217 4.45 11.51 -19.42
C THR A 217 5.75 11.33 -18.66
N PHE A 218 6.80 10.88 -19.34
CA PHE A 218 8.11 10.73 -18.74
C PHE A 218 9.23 10.98 -19.76
N ASP A 219 10.48 11.09 -19.30
CA ASP A 219 11.66 11.05 -20.17
C ASP A 219 12.23 9.63 -20.29
N TYR A 220 12.32 8.92 -19.16
CA TYR A 220 12.84 7.55 -19.08
C TYR A 220 11.98 6.63 -18.21
N LEU A 221 11.62 5.48 -18.76
CA LEU A 221 11.02 4.35 -18.06
C LEU A 221 12.12 3.39 -17.61
N ILE A 222 12.17 3.10 -16.32
CA ILE A 222 13.05 2.10 -15.72
C ILE A 222 12.19 0.94 -15.25
N VAL A 223 12.46 -0.26 -15.73
CA VAL A 223 11.75 -1.47 -15.32
C VAL A 223 12.72 -2.39 -14.60
N GLN A 224 12.30 -2.94 -13.46
CA GLN A 224 12.99 -4.00 -12.74
C GLN A 224 11.99 -4.95 -12.09
N ASP A 225 12.42 -6.16 -11.72
CA ASP A 225 11.68 -7.00 -10.78
C ASP A 225 12.12 -6.75 -9.33
N ALA A 226 11.41 -7.34 -8.38
CA ALA A 226 11.69 -7.22 -6.95
C ALA A 226 12.95 -8.00 -6.49
N TYR A 227 13.62 -8.71 -7.41
CA TYR A 227 14.81 -9.50 -7.14
C TYR A 227 16.05 -8.96 -7.86
N SER A 228 15.95 -7.73 -8.37
CA SER A 228 17.04 -7.03 -9.03
C SER A 228 17.40 -5.77 -8.26
N ILE A 229 18.68 -5.41 -8.30
CA ILE A 229 19.18 -4.13 -7.81
C ILE A 229 19.75 -3.33 -8.97
N ILE A 230 19.53 -2.02 -8.99
CA ILE A 230 19.99 -1.10 -10.03
C ILE A 230 20.62 0.15 -9.40
N GLN A 231 21.70 0.65 -10.00
CA GLN A 231 22.28 1.92 -9.59
C GLN A 231 21.58 3.11 -10.27
N LEU A 232 20.52 3.65 -9.65
CA LEU A 232 19.75 4.77 -10.21
C LEU A 232 20.62 6.01 -10.52
N ASN A 233 21.54 6.37 -9.61
CA ASN A 233 22.46 7.48 -9.82
C ASN A 233 23.39 7.23 -11.01
N TYR A 234 23.82 5.98 -11.18
CA TYR A 234 24.67 5.60 -12.30
C TYR A 234 23.92 5.68 -13.63
N ILE A 235 22.67 5.18 -13.67
CA ILE A 235 21.80 5.30 -14.85
C ILE A 235 21.66 6.76 -15.28
N GLN A 236 21.44 7.68 -14.32
CA GLN A 236 21.38 9.10 -14.62
C GLN A 236 22.68 9.63 -15.22
N GLN A 237 23.83 9.31 -14.61
CA GLN A 237 25.14 9.74 -15.10
C GLN A 237 25.44 9.21 -16.52
N THR A 238 25.14 7.94 -16.78
CA THR A 238 25.34 7.32 -18.10
C THR A 238 24.45 7.98 -19.15
N ILE A 239 23.17 8.15 -18.87
CA ILE A 239 22.24 8.84 -19.79
C ILE A 239 22.76 10.24 -20.11
N ASP A 240 23.17 11.01 -19.09
CA ASP A 240 23.66 12.37 -19.28
C ASP A 240 25.00 12.42 -20.05
N ALA A 241 25.86 11.41 -19.89
CA ALA A 241 27.10 11.27 -20.66
C ALA A 241 26.83 10.90 -22.14
N GLU A 242 25.92 9.99 -22.40
CA GLU A 242 25.57 9.52 -23.75
C GLU A 242 24.82 10.58 -24.56
N LYS A 243 24.01 11.43 -23.91
CA LYS A 243 23.38 12.59 -24.55
C LYS A 243 24.37 13.48 -25.29
N ASN A 244 25.57 13.67 -24.75
CA ASN A 244 26.59 14.53 -25.34
C ASN A 244 27.27 13.91 -26.58
N LYS A 245 27.00 12.62 -26.87
CA LYS A 245 27.53 11.90 -28.03
C LYS A 245 26.53 11.76 -29.17
N LEU A 246 25.27 12.16 -28.95
CA LEU A 246 24.21 12.04 -29.94
C LEU A 246 24.40 13.03 -31.10
N SER A 247 24.06 12.59 -32.31
CA SER A 247 24.00 13.46 -33.48
C SER A 247 22.80 14.42 -33.42
N GLU A 248 22.82 15.52 -34.19
CA GLU A 248 21.73 16.52 -34.23
C GLU A 248 20.35 15.92 -34.58
N THR A 249 20.33 14.77 -35.25
CA THR A 249 19.10 14.07 -35.65
C THR A 249 18.56 13.09 -34.61
N GLN A 250 19.28 12.84 -33.52
CA GLN A 250 18.94 11.84 -32.50
C GLN A 250 18.42 12.50 -31.23
N SER A 251 17.36 11.94 -30.64
CA SER A 251 16.83 12.42 -29.37
C SER A 251 17.50 11.70 -28.19
N PRO A 252 17.77 12.40 -27.07
CA PRO A 252 18.09 11.76 -25.78
C PRO A 252 17.14 10.65 -25.33
N THR A 253 15.88 10.72 -25.75
CA THR A 253 14.83 9.75 -25.42
C THR A 253 14.79 8.55 -26.37
N ASP A 254 15.69 8.48 -27.37
CA ASP A 254 15.87 7.30 -28.23
C ASP A 254 16.75 6.22 -27.58
N LEU A 255 17.32 6.49 -26.40
CA LEU A 255 18.22 5.55 -25.72
C LEU A 255 17.46 4.35 -25.13
N LEU A 256 18.01 3.15 -25.30
CA LEU A 256 17.55 1.91 -24.67
C LEU A 256 18.74 1.16 -24.06
N TRP A 257 18.68 0.89 -22.76
CA TRP A 257 19.67 0.09 -22.06
C TRP A 257 19.07 -1.24 -21.62
N PHE A 258 19.52 -2.31 -22.25
CA PHE A 258 19.01 -3.66 -22.05
C PHE A 258 20.17 -4.65 -22.12
N SER A 259 20.06 -5.74 -21.36
CA SER A 259 20.99 -6.86 -21.39
C SER A 259 20.23 -8.18 -21.54
N PRO A 260 20.51 -9.01 -22.57
CA PRO A 260 19.90 -10.33 -22.73
C PRO A 260 20.11 -11.28 -21.54
N GLN A 261 21.18 -11.06 -20.77
CA GLN A 261 21.50 -11.84 -19.57
C GLN A 261 20.62 -11.46 -18.37
N SER A 262 20.09 -10.24 -18.35
CA SER A 262 19.27 -9.69 -17.27
C SER A 262 17.97 -9.11 -17.82
N LYS A 263 17.13 -10.01 -18.36
CA LYS A 263 15.91 -9.64 -19.09
C LYS A 263 14.91 -8.85 -18.24
N ASN A 264 14.97 -8.98 -16.91
CA ASN A 264 14.02 -8.35 -16.00
C ASN A 264 14.36 -6.89 -15.70
N VAL A 265 15.48 -6.36 -16.22
CA VAL A 265 15.92 -4.99 -15.99
C VAL A 265 16.21 -4.28 -17.31
N PHE A 266 15.61 -3.11 -17.50
CA PHE A 266 15.99 -2.23 -18.61
C PHE A 266 15.62 -0.76 -18.34
N VAL A 267 16.21 0.11 -19.14
CA VAL A 267 15.93 1.55 -19.16
C VAL A 267 15.59 1.98 -20.57
N ALA A 268 14.42 2.54 -20.79
CA ALA A 268 13.97 3.01 -22.10
C ALA A 268 13.62 4.50 -22.03
N GLY A 269 14.20 5.32 -22.90
CA GLY A 269 13.70 6.66 -23.14
C GLY A 269 12.31 6.61 -23.78
N THR A 270 11.52 7.67 -23.66
CA THR A 270 10.12 7.67 -24.13
C THR A 270 9.98 7.39 -25.63
N SER A 271 10.86 7.94 -26.46
CA SER A 271 10.87 7.63 -27.90
C SER A 271 11.27 6.18 -28.18
N ALA A 272 12.21 5.63 -27.41
CA ALA A 272 12.55 4.21 -27.49
C ALA A 272 11.39 3.30 -27.07
N PHE A 273 10.66 3.70 -26.01
CA PHE A 273 9.48 3.01 -25.54
C PHE A 273 8.34 3.04 -26.56
N ASP A 274 8.10 4.17 -27.22
CA ASP A 274 7.07 4.28 -28.26
C ASP A 274 7.40 3.39 -29.48
N LYS A 275 8.68 3.32 -29.86
CA LYS A 275 9.16 2.47 -30.97
C LYS A 275 8.97 0.98 -30.73
N LEU A 276 9.00 0.50 -29.47
CA LEU A 276 8.65 -0.91 -29.17
C LEU A 276 7.28 -1.26 -29.72
N TRP A 277 6.33 -0.32 -29.65
CA TRP A 277 4.97 -0.53 -30.11
C TRP A 277 4.78 -0.27 -31.60
N GLU A 278 5.54 0.68 -32.16
CA GLU A 278 5.52 0.94 -33.61
C GLU A 278 5.91 -0.32 -34.40
N TYR A 279 6.89 -1.08 -33.88
CA TYR A 279 7.41 -2.28 -34.52
C TYR A 279 6.84 -3.58 -33.94
N GLU A 280 5.79 -3.56 -33.11
CA GLU A 280 5.28 -4.77 -32.44
C GLU A 280 4.98 -5.89 -33.45
N SER A 281 4.31 -5.58 -34.56
CA SER A 281 3.99 -6.57 -35.60
C SER A 281 5.21 -7.17 -36.28
N ASP A 282 6.28 -6.40 -36.42
CA ASP A 282 7.52 -6.84 -37.08
C ASP A 282 8.39 -7.69 -36.13
N LEU A 283 8.24 -7.48 -34.82
CA LEU A 283 9.08 -8.06 -33.78
C LEU A 283 8.51 -9.35 -33.18
N VAL A 284 7.19 -9.46 -33.04
CA VAL A 284 6.54 -10.59 -32.34
C VAL A 284 6.89 -11.93 -32.99
N ASP A 285 7.04 -11.98 -34.31
CA ASP A 285 7.37 -13.21 -35.05
C ASP A 285 8.86 -13.40 -35.30
N PHE A 286 9.72 -12.47 -34.88
CA PHE A 286 11.17 -12.53 -35.15
C PHE A 286 11.87 -13.64 -34.37
N MET A 287 11.69 -13.66 -33.04
CA MET A 287 12.03 -14.81 -32.20
C MET A 287 10.81 -15.18 -31.34
N PRO A 288 10.12 -16.28 -31.68
CA PRO A 288 8.98 -16.76 -30.91
C PRO A 288 9.35 -17.01 -29.45
N ASP A 289 8.38 -16.85 -28.55
CA ASP A 289 8.50 -17.12 -27.10
C ASP A 289 9.56 -16.27 -26.38
N THR A 290 9.88 -15.08 -26.91
CA THR A 290 10.76 -14.10 -26.26
C THR A 290 10.07 -12.77 -26.06
N SER A 291 10.59 -11.95 -25.13
CA SER A 291 10.00 -10.64 -24.85
C SER A 291 10.24 -9.65 -25.98
N LEU A 292 9.32 -8.71 -26.13
CA LEU A 292 9.37 -7.67 -27.16
C LEU A 292 10.67 -6.87 -27.13
N VAL A 293 11.20 -6.58 -25.94
CA VAL A 293 12.49 -5.87 -25.77
C VAL A 293 13.66 -6.71 -26.27
N LEU A 294 13.66 -8.02 -26.00
CA LEU A 294 14.70 -8.92 -26.49
C LEU A 294 14.62 -9.08 -28.02
N ASN A 295 13.41 -9.21 -28.56
CA ASN A 295 13.18 -9.23 -30.01
C ASN A 295 13.70 -7.95 -30.67
N LEU A 296 13.37 -6.78 -30.11
CA LEU A 296 13.88 -5.49 -30.60
C LEU A 296 15.41 -5.44 -30.59
N TYR A 297 16.03 -5.88 -29.50
CA TYR A 297 17.49 -5.90 -29.37
C TYR A 297 18.15 -6.79 -30.42
N GLU A 298 17.65 -8.02 -30.57
CA GLU A 298 18.20 -8.99 -31.51
C GLU A 298 17.97 -8.58 -32.96
N PHE A 299 16.81 -7.99 -33.26
CA PHE A 299 16.51 -7.42 -34.57
C PHE A 299 17.45 -6.27 -34.92
N ASN A 300 17.65 -5.32 -34.00
CA ASN A 300 18.60 -4.22 -34.20
C ASN A 300 20.03 -4.74 -34.41
N ARG A 301 20.45 -5.74 -33.63
CA ARG A 301 21.77 -6.36 -33.78
C ARG A 301 21.93 -7.02 -35.16
N ALA A 302 20.90 -7.71 -35.65
CA ALA A 302 20.91 -8.32 -36.98
C ALA A 302 21.06 -7.28 -38.10
N LEU A 303 20.37 -6.14 -37.98
CA LEU A 303 20.50 -5.03 -38.93
C LEU A 303 21.87 -4.37 -38.90
N ASP A 304 22.46 -4.18 -37.72
CA ASP A 304 23.82 -3.63 -37.60
C ASP A 304 24.86 -4.55 -38.26
N ILE A 305 24.67 -5.87 -38.20
CA ILE A 305 25.49 -6.83 -38.93
C ILE A 305 25.27 -6.68 -40.44
N GLN A 306 24.02 -6.63 -40.90
CA GLN A 306 23.72 -6.45 -42.32
C GLN A 306 24.30 -5.16 -42.89
N ARG A 307 24.20 -4.03 -42.17
CA ARG A 307 24.78 -2.74 -42.59
C ARG A 307 26.29 -2.80 -42.79
N LYS A 308 27.00 -3.62 -42.01
CA LYS A 308 28.45 -3.82 -42.14
C LYS A 308 28.83 -4.70 -43.34
N VAL A 309 27.88 -5.46 -43.88
CA VAL A 309 28.08 -6.37 -45.03
C VAL A 309 27.63 -5.72 -46.34
N ILE A 310 26.75 -4.70 -46.30
CA ILE A 310 26.32 -3.96 -47.48
C ILE A 310 27.46 -3.06 -47.98
N ASP A 311 28.03 -3.39 -49.14
CA ASP A 311 29.12 -2.62 -49.77
C ASP A 311 28.67 -1.24 -50.28
N SER A 312 27.37 -1.05 -50.52
CA SER A 312 26.78 0.18 -51.06
C SER A 312 26.38 1.15 -49.93
N PRO A 313 27.04 2.31 -49.78
CA PRO A 313 26.69 3.30 -48.76
C PRO A 313 25.23 3.75 -48.86
N THR A 314 24.74 3.92 -50.09
CA THR A 314 23.34 4.32 -50.35
C THR A 314 22.31 3.29 -49.94
N GLU A 315 22.62 1.98 -50.02
CA GLU A 315 21.70 0.94 -49.54
C GLU A 315 21.73 0.82 -48.02
N SER A 316 22.91 0.99 -47.42
CA SER A 316 23.08 1.07 -45.97
C SER A 316 22.30 2.27 -45.38
N ASP A 317 22.40 3.44 -46.01
CA ASP A 317 21.66 4.65 -45.61
C ASP A 317 20.15 4.48 -45.77
N ARG A 318 19.68 3.81 -46.84
CA ARG A 318 18.26 3.50 -47.02
C ARG A 318 17.73 2.56 -45.94
N LEU A 319 18.50 1.52 -45.60
CA LEU A 319 18.15 0.60 -44.52
C LEU A 319 18.10 1.34 -43.16
N ALA A 320 19.00 2.30 -42.94
CA ALA A 320 19.00 3.15 -41.76
C ALA A 320 17.83 4.14 -41.70
N ALA A 321 17.46 4.72 -42.83
CA ALA A 321 16.32 5.62 -42.91
C ALA A 321 14.98 4.89 -42.76
N TYR A 322 14.89 3.64 -43.23
CA TYR A 322 13.69 2.81 -43.13
C TYR A 322 13.41 2.40 -41.68
N PHE A 323 14.47 2.07 -40.93
CA PHE A 323 14.38 1.56 -39.58
C PHE A 323 14.98 2.55 -38.57
N LYS A 324 14.13 3.38 -37.97
CA LYS A 324 14.53 4.36 -36.95
C LYS A 324 14.62 3.71 -35.56
N PHE A 325 15.48 2.71 -35.40
CA PHE A 325 15.57 1.98 -34.13
C PHE A 325 16.06 2.84 -32.95
N PRO A 326 15.76 2.42 -31.71
CA PRO A 326 16.39 2.96 -30.52
C PRO A 326 17.92 2.78 -30.55
N ILE A 327 18.62 3.66 -29.85
CA ILE A 327 20.06 3.59 -29.67
C ILE A 327 20.33 2.70 -28.47
N PHE A 328 20.85 1.51 -28.72
CA PHE A 328 21.22 0.59 -27.66
C PHE A 328 22.51 1.04 -26.99
N LEU A 329 22.44 1.28 -25.67
CA LEU A 329 23.63 1.57 -24.89
C LEU A 329 24.53 0.33 -24.80
N GLY A 330 25.85 0.58 -24.88
CA GLY A 330 26.86 -0.46 -24.70
C GLY A 330 26.95 -0.99 -23.26
N GLU A 331 28.00 -1.77 -22.98
CA GLU A 331 28.35 -2.23 -21.63
C GLU A 331 27.30 -3.17 -20.97
N GLN A 332 26.76 -4.09 -21.78
CA GLN A 332 25.82 -5.10 -21.31
C GLN A 332 26.43 -6.06 -20.27
N ASP A 333 27.76 -6.16 -20.24
CA ASP A 333 28.54 -6.93 -19.26
C ASP A 333 28.44 -6.37 -17.83
N ARG A 334 27.93 -5.13 -17.68
CA ARG A 334 27.69 -4.50 -16.37
C ARG A 334 26.32 -4.84 -15.78
N PHE A 335 25.49 -5.55 -16.52
CA PHE A 335 24.27 -6.18 -16.03
C PHE A 335 24.63 -7.63 -15.72
N VAL A 336 24.82 -7.92 -14.44
CA VAL A 336 25.31 -9.23 -14.02
C VAL A 336 24.19 -10.03 -13.38
N THR A 337 24.30 -11.34 -13.51
CA THR A 337 23.46 -12.27 -12.76
C THR A 337 24.16 -12.62 -11.46
N TRP A 338 23.41 -12.62 -10.37
CA TRP A 338 23.93 -12.98 -9.06
C TRP A 338 24.53 -14.39 -9.04
N ASP A 339 25.80 -14.50 -8.68
CA ASP A 339 26.57 -15.76 -8.58
C ASP A 339 26.62 -16.30 -7.14
N ASN A 340 25.86 -15.70 -6.22
CA ASN A 340 25.80 -16.02 -4.80
C ASN A 340 27.04 -15.56 -3.98
N ASN A 341 27.75 -14.52 -4.42
CA ASN A 341 28.85 -13.91 -3.66
C ASN A 341 28.92 -12.38 -3.79
N VAL A 342 28.81 -11.64 -2.67
CA VAL A 342 28.78 -10.16 -2.70
C VAL A 342 30.12 -9.60 -3.18
N GLU A 343 31.20 -10.29 -2.83
CA GLU A 343 32.56 -9.81 -3.07
C GLU A 343 33.01 -9.95 -4.53
N THR A 344 32.32 -10.76 -5.33
CA THR A 344 32.62 -10.90 -6.78
C THR A 344 31.95 -9.81 -7.60
N VAL A 345 30.97 -9.10 -7.04
CA VAL A 345 30.28 -8.00 -7.72
C VAL A 345 31.20 -6.78 -7.79
N SER A 346 31.52 -6.38 -9.02
CA SER A 346 32.31 -5.19 -9.31
C SER A 346 31.58 -3.93 -8.89
N ASP A 347 32.30 -2.90 -8.42
CA ASP A 347 31.75 -1.58 -8.12
C ASP A 347 31.18 -0.88 -9.36
N LEU A 348 31.65 -1.29 -10.54
CA LEU A 348 31.14 -0.81 -11.82
C LEU A 348 29.84 -1.51 -12.23
N THR A 349 29.32 -2.48 -11.47
CA THR A 349 28.10 -3.19 -11.85
C THR A 349 26.90 -2.26 -11.81
N VAL A 350 26.17 -2.14 -12.92
CA VAL A 350 24.99 -1.24 -13.02
C VAL A 350 23.76 -1.91 -12.42
N SER A 351 23.61 -3.21 -12.67
CA SER A 351 22.48 -4.00 -12.22
C SER A 351 22.92 -5.41 -11.83
N VAL A 352 22.35 -5.93 -10.74
CA VAL A 352 22.50 -7.34 -10.33
C VAL A 352 21.11 -7.95 -10.24
N ALA A 353 20.84 -9.01 -11.02
CA ALA A 353 19.56 -9.74 -10.99
C ALA A 353 19.64 -11.04 -10.18
N ASN A 354 18.48 -11.60 -9.82
CA ASN A 354 18.31 -12.88 -9.11
C ASN A 354 18.80 -12.89 -7.64
N ILE A 355 18.61 -11.78 -6.92
CA ILE A 355 18.96 -11.63 -5.51
C ILE A 355 17.77 -12.07 -4.63
N TYR A 356 17.73 -13.35 -4.28
CA TYR A 356 16.59 -13.94 -3.57
C TYR A 356 16.58 -13.69 -2.06
N GLN A 357 17.75 -13.51 -1.44
CA GLN A 357 17.88 -13.32 0.01
C GLN A 357 17.81 -11.82 0.36
N GLU A 358 17.17 -11.47 1.47
CA GLU A 358 17.07 -10.06 1.91
C GLU A 358 18.42 -9.54 2.40
N VAL A 359 19.19 -10.37 3.10
CA VAL A 359 20.53 -10.03 3.60
C VAL A 359 21.48 -9.72 2.44
N ASP A 360 21.53 -10.57 1.42
CA ASP A 360 22.38 -10.33 0.24
C ASP A 360 21.98 -9.06 -0.50
N PHE A 361 20.68 -8.76 -0.59
CA PHE A 361 20.19 -7.52 -1.18
C PHE A 361 20.69 -6.28 -0.43
N ILE A 362 20.65 -6.32 0.91
CA ILE A 362 21.19 -5.24 1.76
C ILE A 362 22.69 -5.10 1.57
N LEU A 363 23.44 -6.20 1.59
CA LEU A 363 24.89 -6.19 1.44
C LEU A 363 25.31 -5.71 0.05
N LEU A 364 24.60 -6.12 -1.01
CA LEU A 364 24.82 -5.63 -2.36
C LEU A 364 24.49 -4.15 -2.50
N ALA A 365 23.38 -3.69 -1.90
CA ALA A 365 23.05 -2.26 -1.88
C ALA A 365 24.17 -1.44 -1.22
N GLN A 366 24.77 -1.95 -0.15
CA GLN A 366 25.92 -1.32 0.51
C GLN A 366 27.18 -1.38 -0.35
N ARG A 367 27.50 -2.53 -0.94
CA ARG A 367 28.66 -2.73 -1.83
C ARG A 367 28.63 -1.78 -3.01
N LEU A 368 27.47 -1.68 -3.66
CA LEU A 368 27.21 -0.80 -4.81
C LEU A 368 26.93 0.66 -4.40
N GLN A 369 26.99 0.97 -3.10
CA GLN A 369 26.76 2.31 -2.55
C GLN A 369 25.45 2.94 -3.04
N ILE A 370 24.37 2.15 -3.06
CA ILE A 370 23.04 2.62 -3.43
C ILE A 370 22.59 3.64 -2.37
N LEU A 371 22.51 4.89 -2.80
CA LEU A 371 22.00 5.98 -1.97
C LEU A 371 20.50 6.18 -2.24
N PRO A 372 19.68 6.35 -1.20
CA PRO A 372 18.28 6.73 -1.36
C PRO A 372 18.12 7.98 -2.21
N VAL A 373 17.26 7.89 -3.22
CA VAL A 373 16.85 8.99 -4.06
C VAL A 373 15.50 9.50 -3.55
N PRO A 374 15.43 10.70 -2.95
CA PRO A 374 14.19 11.20 -2.40
C PRO A 374 13.21 11.47 -3.55
N VAL A 375 12.02 10.88 -3.45
CA VAL A 375 10.97 11.01 -4.47
C VAL A 375 10.17 12.31 -4.35
N CYS A 376 10.32 13.00 -3.21
CA CYS A 376 9.49 14.15 -2.85
C CYS A 376 10.32 15.24 -2.17
N LYS A 377 9.92 16.50 -2.34
CA LYS A 377 10.43 17.58 -1.52
C LYS A 377 10.03 17.32 -0.07
N VAL A 378 10.95 17.66 0.82
CA VAL A 378 10.62 17.72 2.24
C VAL A 378 9.52 18.76 2.33
N LEU A 379 8.34 18.36 2.81
CA LEU A 379 7.30 19.32 3.11
C LEU A 379 7.88 20.29 4.12
N ASP A 380 7.77 21.60 3.88
CA ASP A 380 7.95 22.58 4.95
C ASP A 380 6.92 22.20 6.01
N LYS A 381 7.38 21.47 7.04
CA LYS A 381 6.63 20.68 8.02
C LYS A 381 5.11 20.82 7.87
N SER A 382 4.42 19.82 7.29
CA SER A 382 2.96 19.82 7.24
C SER A 382 2.40 20.14 8.63
N HIS A 383 1.57 21.17 8.72
CA HIS A 383 1.04 21.60 10.01
C HIS A 383 0.07 20.57 10.59
N ILE A 384 -0.62 19.81 9.74
CA ILE A 384 -1.66 18.86 10.16
C ILE A 384 -1.49 17.50 9.46
N ALA A 385 -1.59 16.42 10.22
CA ALA A 385 -1.73 15.06 9.70
C ALA A 385 -3.12 14.48 9.98
N VAL A 386 -3.71 13.87 8.96
CA VAL A 386 -4.91 13.01 9.05
C VAL A 386 -4.43 11.59 9.35
N VAL A 387 -4.78 11.08 10.53
CA VAL A 387 -4.25 9.81 11.04
C VAL A 387 -5.38 8.80 11.24
N THR A 388 -5.18 7.57 10.77
CA THR A 388 -6.11 6.44 10.98
C THR A 388 -5.36 5.16 11.33
N SER A 389 -6.07 4.17 11.85
CA SER A 389 -5.56 2.80 11.88
C SER A 389 -5.54 2.19 10.48
N SER A 390 -4.55 1.33 10.22
CA SER A 390 -4.55 0.34 9.13
C SER A 390 -4.62 -1.11 9.60
N PHE A 391 -4.78 -1.33 10.90
CA PHE A 391 -4.83 -2.68 11.46
C PHE A 391 -6.22 -3.31 11.27
N ILE A 392 -6.33 -4.28 10.36
CA ILE A 392 -7.54 -5.07 10.20
C ILE A 392 -7.53 -6.23 11.21
N TYR A 393 -8.58 -6.32 12.03
CA TYR A 393 -8.70 -7.33 13.07
C TYR A 393 -8.87 -8.75 12.51
N PRO A 394 -8.54 -9.81 13.29
CA PRO A 394 -8.66 -11.21 12.84
C PRO A 394 -10.07 -11.63 12.42
N ASP A 395 -11.11 -10.99 12.97
CA ASP A 395 -12.51 -11.21 12.55
C ASP A 395 -12.77 -10.76 11.10
N SER A 396 -11.84 -10.01 10.50
CA SER A 396 -11.87 -9.49 9.14
C SER A 396 -13.12 -8.66 8.86
N CYS A 397 -13.73 -8.10 9.91
CA CYS A 397 -14.95 -7.30 9.82
C CYS A 397 -14.77 -6.10 8.87
N MET A 398 -13.65 -5.40 9.02
CA MET A 398 -13.32 -4.21 8.24
C MET A 398 -12.52 -4.53 6.96
N GLU A 399 -12.27 -5.80 6.61
CA GLU A 399 -11.38 -6.15 5.49
C GLU A 399 -11.76 -5.49 4.17
N ALA A 400 -13.05 -5.50 3.81
CA ALA A 400 -13.53 -4.90 2.57
C ALA A 400 -13.75 -3.37 2.67
N ALA A 401 -13.97 -2.86 3.88
CA ALA A 401 -14.35 -1.46 4.12
C ALA A 401 -13.14 -0.56 4.42
N ALA A 402 -12.07 -1.11 5.01
CA ALA A 402 -10.92 -0.35 5.45
C ALA A 402 -10.13 0.30 4.30
N PRO A 403 -9.81 -0.40 3.18
CA PRO A 403 -9.14 0.23 2.05
C PRO A 403 -9.88 1.44 1.48
N PRO A 404 -11.17 1.36 1.09
CA PRO A 404 -11.87 2.52 0.56
C PRO A 404 -12.14 3.60 1.62
N ALA A 405 -12.26 3.25 2.91
CA ALA A 405 -12.34 4.23 4.00
C ALA A 405 -11.01 4.98 4.21
N ALA A 406 -9.88 4.31 3.98
CA ALA A 406 -8.56 4.96 3.94
C ALA A 406 -8.41 5.85 2.71
N ASP A 407 -8.88 5.40 1.53
CA ASP A 407 -8.88 6.22 0.31
C ASP A 407 -9.72 7.49 0.45
N ASN A 408 -10.88 7.41 1.12
CA ASN A 408 -11.70 8.58 1.45
C ASN A 408 -10.92 9.63 2.27
N LYS A 409 -10.21 9.18 3.31
CA LYS A 409 -9.37 10.05 4.16
C LYS A 409 -8.13 10.56 3.41
N ARG A 410 -7.51 9.72 2.58
CA ARG A 410 -6.33 10.07 1.78
C ARG A 410 -6.68 11.11 0.72
N ALA A 411 -7.81 10.96 0.03
CA ALA A 411 -8.28 11.91 -0.96
C ALA A 411 -8.58 13.27 -0.33
N TYR A 412 -9.22 13.28 0.85
CA TYR A 412 -9.43 14.50 1.62
C TYR A 412 -8.10 15.17 2.02
N ALA A 413 -7.16 14.41 2.58
CA ALA A 413 -5.86 14.94 2.96
C ALA A 413 -5.11 15.54 1.76
N LEU A 414 -5.11 14.85 0.62
CA LEU A 414 -4.48 15.32 -0.61
C LEU A 414 -5.14 16.61 -1.14
N ALA A 415 -6.47 16.72 -1.07
CA ALA A 415 -7.19 17.89 -1.55
C ALA A 415 -6.93 19.17 -0.74
N HIS A 416 -6.43 19.03 0.49
CA HIS A 416 -6.20 20.13 1.44
C HIS A 416 -4.73 20.25 1.89
N ASP A 417 -3.80 19.61 1.18
CA ASP A 417 -2.37 19.61 1.47
C ASP A 417 -2.01 19.14 2.91
N TYR A 418 -2.75 18.16 3.44
CA TYR A 418 -2.43 17.47 4.69
C TYR A 418 -1.65 16.18 4.44
N ALA A 419 -0.88 15.75 5.44
CA ALA A 419 -0.34 14.40 5.44
C ALA A 419 -1.43 13.37 5.73
N PHE A 420 -1.42 12.22 5.05
CA PHE A 420 -2.29 11.08 5.36
C PHE A 420 -1.47 9.90 5.88
N ILE A 421 -1.77 9.46 7.09
CA ILE A 421 -1.01 8.40 7.76
C ILE A 421 -1.96 7.31 8.24
N ALA A 422 -1.72 6.08 7.79
CA ALA A 422 -2.39 4.89 8.30
C ALA A 422 -1.40 4.03 9.07
N ARG A 423 -1.76 3.48 10.23
CA ARG A 423 -0.82 2.75 11.11
C ARG A 423 -1.36 1.40 11.59
N SER A 424 -0.57 0.34 11.43
CA SER A 424 -0.91 -1.01 11.88
C SER A 424 0.05 -1.61 12.89
N THR A 425 1.36 -1.29 12.80
CA THR A 425 2.41 -1.92 13.61
C THR A 425 2.18 -1.71 15.10
N GLU A 426 1.70 -0.52 15.47
CA GLU A 426 1.40 -0.13 16.84
C GLU A 426 0.21 -0.92 17.44
N PHE A 427 -0.72 -1.41 16.61
CA PHE A 427 -1.79 -2.31 17.03
C PHE A 427 -1.29 -3.75 17.15
N ALA A 428 -0.52 -4.23 16.17
CA ALA A 428 0.03 -5.58 16.17
C ALA A 428 0.91 -5.87 17.41
N GLN A 429 1.71 -4.89 17.85
CA GLN A 429 2.60 -5.06 19.00
C GLN A 429 1.87 -5.24 20.34
N GLN A 430 0.58 -4.87 20.45
CA GLN A 430 -0.18 -5.06 21.70
C GLN A 430 -0.21 -6.53 22.12
N ALA A 431 -0.27 -7.46 21.16
CA ALA A 431 -0.25 -8.88 21.41
C ALA A 431 1.07 -9.37 22.04
N LEU A 432 2.17 -8.63 21.80
CA LEU A 432 3.52 -8.97 22.27
C LEU A 432 3.84 -8.39 23.66
N ARG A 433 3.05 -7.45 24.17
CA ARG A 433 3.28 -6.84 25.49
C ARG A 433 3.14 -7.87 26.61
N VAL A 434 3.92 -7.67 27.67
CA VAL A 434 3.87 -8.45 28.93
C VAL A 434 2.55 -8.16 29.63
N GLU A 435 2.25 -6.88 29.84
CA GLU A 435 0.93 -6.40 30.26
C GLU A 435 -0.03 -6.51 29.09
N LYS A 436 -0.95 -7.49 29.14
CA LYS A 436 -1.94 -7.67 28.08
C LYS A 436 -2.95 -6.53 28.11
N ARG A 437 -3.06 -5.83 26.98
CA ARG A 437 -4.06 -4.80 26.70
C ARG A 437 -4.81 -5.17 25.44
N ARG A 438 -6.03 -4.68 25.28
CA ARG A 438 -6.76 -4.86 24.03
C ARG A 438 -6.04 -4.17 22.87
N THR A 439 -6.12 -4.76 21.68
CA THR A 439 -5.46 -4.28 20.47
C THR A 439 -5.77 -2.82 20.13
N VAL A 440 -6.95 -2.32 20.50
CA VAL A 440 -7.38 -0.93 20.29
C VAL A 440 -6.43 0.10 20.93
N TRP A 441 -5.70 -0.28 21.98
CA TRP A 441 -4.64 0.55 22.60
C TRP A 441 -3.50 0.92 21.64
N GLY A 442 -3.36 0.21 20.52
CA GLY A 442 -2.46 0.59 19.43
C GLY A 442 -2.72 1.99 18.87
N LYS A 443 -3.94 2.52 19.02
CA LYS A 443 -4.30 3.91 18.71
C LYS A 443 -3.37 4.90 19.42
N ILE A 444 -3.21 4.73 20.74
CA ILE A 444 -2.43 5.65 21.56
C ILE A 444 -0.94 5.55 21.21
N ASP A 445 -0.44 4.35 20.92
CA ASP A 445 0.93 4.13 20.44
C ASP A 445 1.16 4.80 19.06
N ALA A 446 0.21 4.67 18.13
CA ALA A 446 0.27 5.29 16.81
C ALA A 446 0.29 6.82 16.91
N VAL A 447 -0.63 7.39 17.70
CA VAL A 447 -0.70 8.82 17.99
C VAL A 447 0.61 9.33 18.58
N GLN A 448 1.14 8.66 19.61
CA GLN A 448 2.38 9.06 20.27
C GLN A 448 3.59 9.06 19.32
N LYS A 449 3.61 8.15 18.34
CA LYS A 449 4.69 8.05 17.34
C LYS A 449 4.57 9.09 16.23
N VAL A 450 3.36 9.42 15.80
CA VAL A 450 3.10 10.39 14.73
C VAL A 450 3.20 11.83 15.22
N LEU A 451 2.67 12.12 16.42
CA LEU A 451 2.51 13.46 16.95
C LEU A 451 3.77 14.34 16.87
N PRO A 452 5.00 13.86 17.18
CA PRO A 452 6.23 14.66 17.12
C PRO A 452 6.54 15.27 15.74
N LYS A 453 5.97 14.71 14.65
CA LYS A 453 6.26 15.08 13.26
C LYS A 453 5.43 16.26 12.76
N TYR A 454 4.30 16.53 13.40
CA TYR A 454 3.32 17.53 12.96
C TYR A 454 3.07 18.57 14.06
N ASP A 455 2.39 19.67 13.76
CA ASP A 455 1.95 20.61 14.79
C ASP A 455 0.62 20.14 15.40
N TRP A 456 -0.25 19.59 14.57
CA TRP A 456 -1.49 18.94 14.95
C TRP A 456 -1.63 17.59 14.25
N ILE A 457 -2.24 16.65 14.93
CA ILE A 457 -2.84 15.47 14.29
C ILE A 457 -4.35 15.56 14.41
N PHE A 458 -5.02 14.98 13.43
CA PHE A 458 -6.45 14.75 13.43
C PHE A 458 -6.68 13.25 13.28
N TRP A 459 -6.96 12.60 14.41
CA TRP A 459 -7.22 11.17 14.46
C TRP A 459 -8.64 10.88 13.98
N LEU A 460 -8.79 9.84 13.16
CA LEU A 460 -10.05 9.27 12.71
C LEU A 460 -9.98 7.75 12.84
N ASP A 461 -10.96 7.14 13.50
CA ASP A 461 -11.09 5.69 13.49
C ASP A 461 -11.33 5.17 12.07
N MET A 462 -11.01 3.90 11.87
CA MET A 462 -11.07 3.24 10.56
C MET A 462 -12.49 3.25 9.98
N ASP A 463 -13.48 3.25 10.84
CA ASP A 463 -14.92 3.28 10.59
C ASP A 463 -15.53 4.70 10.60
N ALA A 464 -14.72 5.75 10.69
CA ALA A 464 -15.15 7.12 10.43
C ALA A 464 -15.03 7.45 8.93
N VAL A 465 -16.05 8.09 8.35
CA VAL A 465 -16.09 8.47 6.93
C VAL A 465 -16.24 9.98 6.81
N ILE A 466 -15.41 10.60 5.96
CA ILE A 466 -15.52 12.01 5.61
C ILE A 466 -16.66 12.15 4.60
N MET A 467 -17.73 12.79 5.04
CA MET A 467 -18.97 12.98 4.29
C MET A 467 -18.96 14.29 3.49
N ASN A 468 -18.43 15.35 4.09
CA ASN A 468 -18.36 16.67 3.47
C ASN A 468 -16.90 17.15 3.40
N PRO A 469 -16.19 16.89 2.28
CA PRO A 469 -14.79 17.25 2.14
C PRO A 469 -14.55 18.76 1.96
N GLN A 470 -15.59 19.61 1.97
CA GLN A 470 -15.43 21.06 1.85
C GLN A 470 -14.97 21.73 3.15
N TYR A 471 -15.19 21.08 4.30
CA TYR A 471 -14.61 21.55 5.55
C TYR A 471 -13.09 21.36 5.53
N THR A 472 -12.35 22.36 5.98
CA THR A 472 -10.90 22.25 6.17
C THR A 472 -10.58 22.11 7.65
N LEU A 473 -9.52 21.36 7.98
CA LEU A 473 -9.07 21.21 9.36
C LEU A 473 -8.55 22.54 9.94
N GLN A 474 -7.86 23.36 9.14
CA GLN A 474 -7.49 24.72 9.55
C GLN A 474 -8.72 25.57 9.80
N GLY A 475 -9.73 25.54 8.92
CA GLY A 475 -10.94 26.33 9.11
C GLY A 475 -11.69 25.96 10.40
N ILE A 476 -11.73 24.67 10.75
CA ILE A 476 -12.29 24.21 12.02
C ILE A 476 -11.47 24.74 13.21
N LEU A 477 -10.14 24.61 13.18
CA LEU A 477 -9.26 25.12 14.24
C LEU A 477 -9.31 26.64 14.36
N ASP A 478 -9.38 27.37 13.24
CA ASP A 478 -9.49 28.83 13.20
C ASP A 478 -10.81 29.32 13.78
N ARG A 479 -11.91 28.61 13.49
CA ARG A 479 -13.19 28.85 14.13
C ARG A 479 -13.06 28.67 15.65
N PHE A 480 -12.50 27.55 16.12
CA PHE A 480 -12.30 27.34 17.56
C PHE A 480 -11.42 28.42 18.20
N ARG A 481 -10.31 28.81 17.57
CA ARG A 481 -9.47 29.93 18.04
C ARG A 481 -10.26 31.22 18.19
N SER A 482 -11.11 31.53 17.21
CA SER A 482 -11.88 32.78 17.19
C SER A 482 -13.00 32.81 18.24
N GLU A 483 -13.62 31.65 18.50
CA GLU A 483 -14.73 31.51 19.43
C GLU A 483 -14.26 31.21 20.87
N TYR A 484 -12.99 30.86 21.06
CA TYR A 484 -12.45 30.51 22.37
C TYR A 484 -12.50 31.71 23.34
N PRO A 485 -12.95 31.53 24.59
CA PRO A 485 -12.92 32.59 25.60
C PRO A 485 -11.50 33.14 25.81
N GLY A 486 -11.33 34.45 25.65
CA GLY A 486 -10.01 35.10 25.69
C GLY A 486 -9.29 35.17 24.33
N GLY A 487 -9.92 34.64 23.28
CA GLY A 487 -9.49 34.75 21.89
C GLY A 487 -8.37 33.79 21.48
N PRO A 488 -7.84 33.93 20.25
CA PRO A 488 -6.90 32.98 19.66
C PRO A 488 -5.64 32.73 20.50
N ARG A 489 -5.13 33.74 21.19
CA ARG A 489 -3.92 33.61 22.01
C ARG A 489 -4.16 32.72 23.24
N GLU A 490 -5.31 32.85 23.88
CA GLU A 490 -5.67 31.97 25.00
C GLU A 490 -5.92 30.54 24.52
N PHE A 491 -6.49 30.35 23.33
CA PHE A 491 -6.59 29.02 22.72
C PHE A 491 -5.19 28.41 22.53
N GLU A 492 -4.26 29.13 21.93
CA GLU A 492 -2.91 28.63 21.63
C GLU A 492 -2.06 28.40 22.90
N ASN A 493 -2.32 29.12 23.99
CA ASN A 493 -1.59 28.93 25.25
C ASN A 493 -2.10 27.76 26.07
N ASN A 494 -3.39 27.43 25.94
CA ASN A 494 -4.05 26.50 26.83
C ASN A 494 -4.43 25.20 26.11
N ILE A 495 -4.97 25.24 24.89
CA ILE A 495 -5.60 24.06 24.27
C ILE A 495 -4.60 23.21 23.49
N ASP A 496 -4.55 21.93 23.88
CA ASP A 496 -3.72 20.89 23.28
C ASP A 496 -4.54 19.72 22.72
N LEU A 497 -5.78 19.52 23.19
CA LEU A 497 -6.69 18.47 22.74
C LEU A 497 -8.07 19.07 22.45
N VAL A 498 -8.64 18.77 21.28
CA VAL A 498 -10.05 19.08 20.95
C VAL A 498 -10.79 17.78 20.68
N ILE A 499 -11.83 17.51 21.46
CA ILE A 499 -12.57 16.24 21.42
C ILE A 499 -14.04 16.45 21.73
N ALA A 500 -14.91 15.66 21.09
CA ALA A 500 -16.34 15.73 21.30
C ALA A 500 -16.83 14.73 22.36
N LYS A 501 -17.81 15.16 23.14
CA LYS A 501 -18.72 14.29 23.89
C LYS A 501 -20.09 14.42 23.23
N PRO A 502 -20.49 13.44 22.40
CA PRO A 502 -21.79 13.47 21.72
C PRO A 502 -22.95 13.60 22.69
N THR A 503 -24.08 14.11 22.21
CA THR A 503 -25.29 14.30 23.02
C THR A 503 -25.70 12.98 23.71
N ARG A 504 -26.13 13.01 24.96
CA ARG A 504 -26.55 11.80 25.73
C ARG A 504 -25.46 10.73 25.97
N ASP A 505 -24.25 10.88 25.45
CA ASP A 505 -23.16 9.96 25.75
C ASP A 505 -22.62 10.22 27.15
N LYS A 506 -22.21 9.14 27.83
CA LYS A 506 -21.71 9.22 29.21
C LYS A 506 -20.29 9.79 29.30
N MET A 507 -19.55 9.77 28.18
CA MET A 507 -18.14 10.16 28.07
C MET A 507 -17.84 10.67 26.66
N ILE A 508 -16.63 11.16 26.45
CA ILE A 508 -16.09 11.50 25.12
C ILE A 508 -16.19 10.33 24.12
N ASN A 509 -16.21 10.66 22.82
CA ASN A 509 -15.94 9.70 21.76
C ASN A 509 -14.51 9.95 21.22
N ALA A 510 -13.60 8.99 21.46
CA ALA A 510 -12.19 9.07 21.08
C ALA A 510 -11.91 8.45 19.69
N GLY A 511 -12.95 8.30 18.87
CA GLY A 511 -12.78 7.92 17.47
C GLY A 511 -12.46 9.08 16.54
N VAL A 512 -12.75 10.32 16.94
CA VAL A 512 -12.31 11.51 16.20
C VAL A 512 -11.87 12.61 17.16
N PHE A 513 -10.65 13.12 17.01
CA PHE A 513 -10.13 14.23 17.82
C PHE A 513 -8.93 14.93 17.16
N PHE A 514 -8.70 16.19 17.58
CA PHE A 514 -7.46 16.91 17.30
C PHE A 514 -6.51 16.82 18.49
N MET A 515 -5.22 16.64 18.25
CA MET A 515 -4.20 16.72 19.28
C MET A 515 -2.98 17.48 18.79
N ARG A 516 -2.57 18.48 19.56
CA ARG A 516 -1.40 19.33 19.29
C ARG A 516 -0.12 18.67 19.78
N ASN A 517 0.96 18.85 19.04
CA ASN A 517 2.27 18.40 19.45
C ASN A 517 2.89 19.35 20.49
N THR A 518 2.62 19.06 21.76
CA THR A 518 3.18 19.78 22.92
C THR A 518 3.69 18.83 23.97
N GLU A 519 4.51 19.33 24.90
CA GLU A 519 4.98 18.55 26.05
C GLU A 519 3.81 18.01 26.88
N TRP A 520 2.72 18.77 26.98
CA TRP A 520 1.50 18.33 27.66
C TRP A 520 0.90 17.12 26.96
N SER A 521 0.68 17.16 25.65
CA SER A 521 0.09 16.03 24.91
C SER A 521 0.95 14.76 25.03
N GLN A 522 2.27 14.91 24.95
CA GLN A 522 3.20 13.80 25.14
C GLN A 522 3.11 13.21 26.56
N GLN A 523 2.97 14.05 27.58
CA GLN A 523 2.77 13.59 28.95
C GLN A 523 1.40 12.95 29.15
N PHE A 524 0.33 13.53 28.63
CA PHE A 524 -1.02 12.99 28.68
C PHE A 524 -1.09 11.59 28.04
N LEU A 525 -0.51 11.40 26.86
CA LEU A 525 -0.44 10.09 26.20
C LEU A 525 0.33 9.05 27.04
N ARG A 526 1.42 9.44 27.70
CA ARG A 526 2.15 8.55 28.64
C ARG A 526 1.29 8.16 29.83
N GLU A 527 0.50 9.08 30.37
CA GLU A 527 -0.39 8.79 31.50
C GLU A 527 -1.56 7.88 31.08
N VAL A 528 -2.15 8.11 29.91
CA VAL A 528 -3.16 7.22 29.31
C VAL A 528 -2.57 5.81 29.18
N GLN A 529 -1.36 5.69 28.63
CA GLN A 529 -0.62 4.43 28.49
C GLN A 529 -0.31 3.71 29.80
N GLN A 530 -0.27 4.42 30.93
CA GLN A 530 0.01 3.83 32.25
C GLN A 530 -1.28 3.51 33.02
N TYR A 531 -2.44 3.78 32.43
CA TYR A 531 -3.72 3.68 33.12
C TYR A 531 -4.30 2.25 33.08
N GLU A 532 -3.69 1.36 33.86
CA GLU A 532 -3.93 -0.10 33.85
C GLU A 532 -5.39 -0.51 34.00
N LYS A 533 -6.17 0.25 34.77
CA LYS A 533 -7.60 -0.01 35.03
C LYS A 533 -8.39 -0.26 33.75
N TRP A 534 -8.03 0.41 32.66
CA TRP A 534 -8.77 0.36 31.39
C TRP A 534 -8.19 -0.59 30.33
N TYR A 535 -7.10 -1.30 30.61
CA TYR A 535 -6.46 -2.17 29.60
C TYR A 535 -7.40 -3.21 29.00
N ASN A 536 -8.34 -3.71 29.80
CA ASN A 536 -9.25 -4.79 29.42
C ASN A 536 -10.72 -4.52 29.81
N LEU A 537 -11.05 -3.29 30.21
CA LEU A 537 -12.40 -2.93 30.66
C LEU A 537 -13.25 -2.45 29.47
N ALA A 538 -14.04 -3.38 28.93
CA ALA A 538 -14.98 -3.11 27.85
C ALA A 538 -16.16 -2.24 28.33
N PRO A 539 -16.81 -1.48 27.42
CA PRO A 539 -16.44 -1.28 26.02
C PRO A 539 -15.45 -0.12 25.79
N SER A 540 -15.07 0.61 26.84
CA SER A 540 -14.46 1.94 26.66
C SER A 540 -12.93 1.95 26.55
N PHE A 541 -12.20 0.98 27.10
CA PHE A 541 -10.74 0.85 26.93
C PHE A 541 -9.96 2.18 27.02
N GLU A 542 -9.14 2.52 26.02
CA GLU A 542 -8.34 3.75 25.98
C GLU A 542 -9.20 5.03 26.03
N GLN A 543 -10.41 5.03 25.47
CA GLN A 543 -11.35 6.14 25.59
C GLN A 543 -11.77 6.35 27.06
N GLY A 544 -12.00 5.27 27.80
CA GLY A 544 -12.31 5.33 29.23
C GLY A 544 -11.13 5.89 30.04
N ALA A 545 -9.90 5.48 29.70
CA ALA A 545 -8.68 6.02 30.32
C ALA A 545 -8.52 7.51 30.05
N MET A 546 -8.69 7.93 28.79
CA MET A 546 -8.68 9.35 28.42
C MET A 546 -9.75 10.11 29.21
N TRP A 547 -11.00 9.63 29.22
CA TRP A 547 -12.10 10.32 29.90
C TRP A 547 -11.82 10.58 31.38
N GLU A 548 -11.35 9.57 32.13
CA GLU A 548 -11.07 9.71 33.56
C GLU A 548 -9.88 10.66 33.83
N LEU A 549 -8.83 10.59 33.02
CA LEU A 549 -7.70 11.52 33.13
C LEU A 549 -8.11 12.96 32.82
N LEU A 550 -8.96 13.18 31.81
CA LEU A 550 -9.44 14.52 31.44
C LEU A 550 -10.27 15.19 32.55
N GLN A 551 -10.81 14.43 33.51
CA GLN A 551 -11.49 15.00 34.69
C GLN A 551 -10.52 15.63 35.71
N LEU A 552 -9.23 15.30 35.66
CA LEU A 552 -8.24 15.84 36.58
C LEU A 552 -7.94 17.30 36.26
N ALA A 553 -7.84 18.15 37.30
CA ALA A 553 -7.62 19.59 37.14
C ALA A 553 -6.39 19.94 36.27
N LYS A 554 -5.32 19.13 36.35
CA LYS A 554 -4.09 19.30 35.56
C LYS A 554 -4.27 19.06 34.05
N HIS A 555 -5.34 18.39 33.62
CA HIS A 555 -5.63 18.12 32.22
C HIS A 555 -6.76 18.99 31.70
N ARG A 556 -7.73 19.33 32.55
CA ARG A 556 -8.95 20.05 32.14
C ARG A 556 -8.70 21.39 31.46
N SER A 557 -7.66 22.14 31.87
CA SER A 557 -7.30 23.42 31.25
C SER A 557 -6.73 23.28 29.84
N HIS A 558 -6.31 22.06 29.46
CA HIS A 558 -5.65 21.79 28.20
C HIS A 558 -6.56 21.26 27.10
N VAL A 559 -7.86 21.21 27.36
CA VAL A 559 -8.81 20.44 26.57
C VAL A 559 -9.99 21.33 26.21
N LEU A 560 -10.24 21.47 24.92
CA LEU A 560 -11.50 21.97 24.41
C LEU A 560 -12.45 20.79 24.24
N LEU A 561 -13.31 20.58 25.24
CA LEU A 561 -14.35 19.56 25.21
C LEU A 561 -15.61 20.14 24.54
N LEU A 562 -15.97 19.59 23.38
CA LEU A 562 -17.22 19.92 22.70
C LEU A 562 -18.35 19.11 23.35
N GLU A 563 -18.96 19.70 24.38
CA GLU A 563 -20.00 19.06 25.18
C GLU A 563 -21.35 19.05 24.45
N ASN A 564 -21.96 17.87 24.30
CA ASN A 564 -23.19 17.65 23.52
C ASN A 564 -23.06 18.11 22.04
N ASP A 565 -21.89 17.92 21.45
CA ASP A 565 -21.66 18.19 20.03
C ASP A 565 -21.79 16.91 19.20
N ASP A 566 -22.72 16.93 18.25
CA ASP A 566 -22.98 15.82 17.33
C ASP A 566 -22.55 16.11 15.89
N HIS A 567 -22.14 17.34 15.55
CA HIS A 567 -22.12 17.80 14.16
C HIS A 567 -20.78 18.42 13.73
N THR A 568 -19.87 18.72 14.66
CA THR A 568 -18.64 19.42 14.27
C THR A 568 -17.68 18.50 13.52
N PHE A 569 -17.38 17.31 14.06
CA PHE A 569 -16.50 16.34 13.38
C PHE A 569 -16.66 14.88 13.84
N ASN A 570 -17.65 14.53 14.64
CA ASN A 570 -17.81 13.15 15.16
C ASN A 570 -19.29 12.74 15.22
N THR A 571 -19.97 12.79 14.08
CA THR A 571 -21.41 12.54 13.99
C THR A 571 -21.72 11.06 14.05
N LEU A 572 -22.62 10.65 14.94
CA LEU A 572 -23.15 9.28 14.93
C LEU A 572 -24.21 9.12 13.82
N PRO A 573 -24.31 7.95 13.14
CA PRO A 573 -25.20 7.75 11.99
C PRO A 573 -26.66 8.15 12.26
N LYS A 574 -27.18 7.85 13.46
CA LYS A 574 -28.55 8.19 13.91
C LYS A 574 -28.81 9.69 14.05
N ARG A 575 -27.76 10.50 14.11
CA ARG A 575 -27.81 11.97 14.29
C ARG A 575 -27.33 12.71 13.06
N TYR A 576 -27.03 12.00 11.99
CA TYR A 576 -26.57 12.62 10.76
C TYR A 576 -27.59 13.62 10.22
N THR A 577 -27.09 14.79 9.86
CA THR A 577 -27.80 15.81 9.10
C THR A 577 -27.05 16.13 7.81
N PRO A 578 -27.76 16.47 6.72
CA PRO A 578 -27.11 16.80 5.45
C PRO A 578 -26.08 17.91 5.63
N GLY A 579 -24.84 17.62 5.21
CA GLY A 579 -23.72 18.56 5.30
C GLY A 579 -22.77 18.34 6.47
N ASP A 580 -23.07 17.43 7.41
CA ASP A 580 -22.14 17.05 8.48
C ASP A 580 -20.80 16.61 7.91
N PHE A 581 -19.71 16.96 8.61
CA PHE A 581 -18.35 16.75 8.13
C PHE A 581 -17.96 15.27 8.10
N ILE A 582 -18.09 14.58 9.24
CA ILE A 582 -17.65 13.20 9.43
C ILE A 582 -18.75 12.41 10.11
N VAL A 583 -19.01 11.20 9.60
CA VAL A 583 -19.89 10.24 10.26
C VAL A 583 -19.06 9.05 10.75
N HIS A 584 -19.20 8.73 12.03
CA HIS A 584 -18.48 7.67 12.72
C HIS A 584 -19.37 6.45 12.91
N PHE A 585 -19.18 5.44 12.06
CA PHE A 585 -19.99 4.21 12.06
C PHE A 585 -19.48 3.23 13.11
N ALA A 586 -19.73 3.50 14.39
CA ALA A 586 -19.34 2.66 15.52
C ALA A 586 -20.53 1.86 16.12
N PRO A 587 -21.11 0.88 15.39
CA PRO A 587 -22.17 0.03 15.94
C PRO A 587 -21.61 -0.97 16.97
N ASP A 588 -22.51 -1.57 17.75
CA ASP A 588 -22.16 -2.66 18.69
C ASP A 588 -21.68 -3.94 17.98
N LYS A 589 -21.88 -4.04 16.66
CA LYS A 589 -21.52 -5.17 15.80
C LYS A 589 -20.41 -4.77 14.81
N CYS A 590 -20.17 -5.60 13.80
CA CYS A 590 -19.19 -5.31 12.76
C CYS A 590 -19.52 -3.99 12.00
N PRO A 591 -18.66 -2.95 12.04
CA PRO A 591 -18.87 -1.69 11.30
C PRO A 591 -18.77 -1.78 9.77
N GLY A 592 -18.12 -2.82 9.22
CA GLY A 592 -17.77 -2.90 7.80
C GLY A 592 -18.91 -2.58 6.82
N PRO A 593 -20.08 -3.23 6.91
CA PRO A 593 -21.22 -2.94 6.04
C PRO A 593 -21.72 -1.50 6.13
N ALA A 594 -21.80 -0.94 7.35
CA ALA A 594 -22.26 0.43 7.57
C ALA A 594 -21.28 1.46 6.98
N VAL A 595 -19.97 1.21 7.11
CA VAL A 595 -18.92 2.04 6.50
C VAL A 595 -19.02 2.02 4.97
N LEU A 596 -19.24 0.84 4.37
CA LEU A 596 -19.46 0.74 2.92
C LEU A 596 -20.71 1.51 2.47
N GLY A 597 -21.80 1.44 3.24
CA GLY A 597 -22.99 2.27 3.00
C GLY A 597 -22.71 3.77 3.12
N GLY A 598 -21.92 4.18 4.11
CA GLY A 598 -21.43 5.55 4.25
C GLY A 598 -20.62 6.03 3.05
N LEU A 599 -19.68 5.20 2.56
CA LEU A 599 -18.86 5.52 1.39
C LEU A 599 -19.68 5.58 0.09
N ASP A 600 -20.72 4.75 -0.05
CA ASP A 600 -21.67 4.87 -1.16
C ASP A 600 -22.47 6.16 -1.07
N ALA A 601 -22.94 6.53 0.12
CA ALA A 601 -23.61 7.80 0.36
C ALA A 601 -22.71 9.00 0.01
N VAL A 602 -21.40 8.96 0.27
CA VAL A 602 -20.45 10.00 -0.18
C VAL A 602 -20.50 10.17 -1.70
N LYS A 603 -20.46 9.08 -2.47
CA LYS A 603 -20.52 9.14 -3.94
C LYS A 603 -21.85 9.73 -4.42
N ARG A 604 -22.95 9.35 -3.79
CA ARG A 604 -24.29 9.88 -4.08
C ARG A 604 -24.39 11.37 -3.81
N ILE A 605 -23.85 11.82 -2.66
CA ILE A 605 -23.78 13.26 -2.31
C ILE A 605 -22.94 14.03 -3.33
N GLN A 606 -21.80 13.48 -3.75
CA GLN A 606 -20.95 14.08 -4.79
C GLN A 606 -21.66 14.19 -6.16
N ASN A 607 -22.61 13.28 -6.43
CA ASN A 607 -23.47 13.32 -7.62
C ASN A 607 -24.70 14.23 -7.45
N GLY A 608 -24.81 14.98 -6.35
CA GLY A 608 -25.87 15.94 -6.09
C GLY A 608 -27.08 15.40 -5.33
N GLU A 609 -27.05 14.15 -4.86
CA GLU A 609 -28.11 13.61 -4.01
C GLU A 609 -28.06 14.16 -2.59
N VAL A 610 -29.22 14.31 -1.95
CA VAL A 610 -29.31 14.67 -0.53
C VAL A 610 -29.59 13.39 0.27
N VAL A 611 -28.59 12.92 1.01
CA VAL A 611 -28.77 11.85 1.99
C VAL A 611 -29.21 12.50 3.30
N THR A 612 -30.31 12.05 3.88
CA THR A 612 -30.89 12.67 5.09
C THR A 612 -30.79 11.80 6.33
N LYS A 613 -30.44 10.52 6.18
CA LYS A 613 -30.28 9.55 7.28
C LYS A 613 -29.47 8.34 6.83
N PHE A 614 -28.89 7.63 7.78
CA PHE A 614 -28.30 6.31 7.61
C PHE A 614 -29.17 5.24 8.28
N GLU A 615 -29.31 4.08 7.64
CA GLU A 615 -29.96 2.89 8.22
C GLU A 615 -28.91 2.04 8.95
N GLU A 616 -29.30 1.39 10.06
CA GLU A 616 -28.41 0.53 10.87
C GLU A 616 -28.21 -0.86 10.27
#